data_AF-A0A0N4VM58-F1
#
_entry.id   AF-A0A0N4VM58-F1
#
_cell.length_a   1.000
_cell.length_b   1.000
_cell.length_c   1.000
_cell.angle_alpha   90.00
_cell.angle_beta   90.00
_cell.angle_gamma   90.00
#
_symmetry.space_group_name_H-M   'P 1'
#
loop_
_entity.id
_entity.type
_entity.pdbx_description
1 polymer ?
#
loop_
_entity_poly.entity_id
_entity_poly.type
_entity_poly.pdbx_seq_one_letter_code
_entity_poly.pdbx_strand_id
1 'polypeptide(L)'
;MVLGPMNKNGGGQIVCVSSCLGLRPTKKLAAYSSTKSFLTFISYCIDREYKNINVQILIPAVVATSMTYYNSKETMSARGLFERIFVISPAKLAREAIRTIGLTKFTTGSFVHEMQLLVQYLPVLLQEFILELITDREDRRVLKLLEDEKERHKDSKIRSVAA
;
A
#
# COMPACT_ATOMS: atom_id res chain seq x y z
N MET A 1 -24.68 -5.70 -5.31
CA MET A 1 -23.48 -6.05 -6.11
C MET A 1 -23.51 -5.24 -7.40
N VAL A 2 -22.47 -4.44 -7.69
CA VAL A 2 -22.50 -3.40 -8.76
C VAL A 2 -22.36 -3.97 -10.18
N LEU A 3 -21.82 -5.19 -10.31
CA LEU A 3 -21.55 -5.85 -11.60
C LEU A 3 -22.80 -6.09 -12.45
N GLY A 4 -23.90 -6.53 -11.85
CA GLY A 4 -25.16 -6.80 -12.57
C GLY A 4 -25.71 -5.55 -13.26
N PRO A 5 -25.91 -4.43 -12.54
CA PRO A 5 -26.28 -3.15 -13.14
C PRO A 5 -25.27 -2.63 -14.17
N MET A 6 -23.96 -2.71 -13.91
CA MET A 6 -22.94 -2.25 -14.88
C MET A 6 -23.01 -3.03 -16.20
N ASN A 7 -23.16 -4.35 -16.14
CA ASN A 7 -23.25 -5.17 -17.35
C ASN A 7 -24.51 -4.84 -18.18
N LYS A 8 -25.64 -4.53 -17.52
CA LYS A 8 -26.90 -4.16 -18.19
C LYS A 8 -26.84 -2.76 -18.83
N ASN A 9 -26.10 -1.83 -18.23
CA ASN A 9 -26.03 -0.44 -18.66
C ASN A 9 -24.88 -0.14 -19.64
N GLY A 10 -24.41 -1.13 -20.38
CA GLY A 10 -23.36 -0.95 -21.39
C GLY A 10 -21.93 -1.03 -20.87
N GLY A 11 -21.73 -1.46 -19.63
CA GLY A 11 -20.41 -1.72 -19.06
C GLY A 11 -19.86 -0.60 -18.18
N GLY A 12 -18.55 -0.62 -17.96
CA GLY A 12 -17.85 0.44 -17.24
C GLY A 12 -16.46 0.05 -16.76
N GLN A 13 -15.84 0.95 -16.00
CA GLN A 13 -14.50 0.78 -15.45
C GLN A 13 -14.56 0.60 -13.93
N ILE A 14 -13.92 -0.45 -13.44
CA ILE A 14 -13.69 -0.69 -12.01
C ILE A 14 -12.20 -0.52 -11.75
N VAL A 15 -11.84 0.17 -10.66
CA VAL A 15 -10.45 0.27 -10.19
C VAL A 15 -10.36 -0.37 -8.81
N CYS A 16 -9.62 -1.46 -8.70
CA CYS A 16 -9.42 -2.21 -7.48
C CYS A 16 -8.05 -1.92 -6.90
N VAL A 17 -8.00 -1.37 -5.67
CA VAL A 17 -6.76 -0.99 -5.00
C VAL A 17 -6.23 -2.15 -4.14
N SER A 18 -5.28 -2.88 -4.69
CA SER A 18 -4.53 -3.94 -4.00
C SER A 18 -3.30 -3.37 -3.28
N SER A 19 -2.20 -4.13 -3.17
CA SER A 19 -0.92 -3.73 -2.56
C SER A 19 0.21 -4.65 -3.02
N CYS A 20 1.43 -4.13 -3.12
CA CYS A 20 2.60 -4.95 -3.46
C CYS A 20 2.86 -6.07 -2.42
N LEU A 21 2.48 -5.84 -1.15
CA LEU A 21 2.55 -6.84 -0.08
C LEU A 21 1.52 -7.99 -0.25
N GLY A 22 0.61 -7.87 -1.21
CA GLY A 22 -0.30 -8.94 -1.63
C GLY A 22 0.23 -9.80 -2.78
N LEU A 23 1.49 -9.61 -3.23
CA LEU A 23 2.11 -10.45 -4.26
C LEU A 23 2.96 -11.58 -3.66
N ARG A 24 3.39 -11.40 -2.40
CA ARG A 24 4.18 -12.35 -1.64
C ARG A 24 3.73 -12.38 -0.17
N PRO A 25 3.80 -13.54 0.49
CA PRO A 25 3.53 -13.62 1.92
C PRO A 25 4.50 -12.72 2.69
N THR A 26 3.96 -11.81 3.49
CA THR A 26 4.76 -10.91 4.33
C THR A 26 4.58 -11.29 5.79
N LYS A 27 5.69 -11.46 6.53
CA LYS A 27 5.66 -11.75 7.98
C LYS A 27 4.88 -10.65 8.71
N LYS A 28 4.16 -11.00 9.77
CA LYS A 28 3.34 -10.09 10.61
C LYS A 28 2.16 -9.38 9.91
N LEU A 29 2.06 -9.49 8.58
CA LEU A 29 1.00 -8.93 7.75
C LEU A 29 0.22 -10.01 6.99
N ALA A 30 0.16 -11.23 7.52
CA ALA A 30 -0.45 -12.38 6.84
C ALA A 30 -1.91 -12.13 6.43
N ALA A 31 -2.75 -11.63 7.34
CA ALA A 31 -4.15 -11.33 7.02
C ALA A 31 -4.26 -10.26 5.92
N TYR A 32 -3.47 -9.19 6.03
CA TYR A 32 -3.44 -8.11 5.03
C TYR A 32 -3.00 -8.61 3.65
N SER A 33 -1.88 -9.35 3.60
CA SER A 33 -1.32 -9.94 2.38
C SER A 33 -2.32 -10.88 1.72
N SER A 34 -2.98 -11.74 2.49
CA SER A 34 -4.02 -12.66 2.00
C SER A 34 -5.21 -11.91 1.40
N THR A 35 -5.74 -10.87 2.08
CA THR A 35 -6.86 -10.08 1.55
C THR A 35 -6.49 -9.37 0.26
N LYS A 36 -5.28 -8.80 0.18
CA LYS A 36 -4.80 -8.10 -1.02
C LYS A 36 -4.54 -9.07 -2.18
N SER A 37 -3.99 -10.26 -1.91
CA SER A 37 -3.86 -11.34 -2.89
C SER A 37 -5.22 -11.76 -3.44
N PHE A 38 -6.19 -12.02 -2.55
CA PHE A 38 -7.55 -12.38 -2.91
C PHE A 38 -8.21 -11.32 -3.79
N LEU A 39 -8.08 -10.05 -3.42
CA LEU A 39 -8.62 -8.93 -4.20
C LEU A 39 -8.00 -8.89 -5.62
N THR A 40 -6.70 -9.11 -5.75
CA THR A 40 -6.03 -9.19 -7.06
C THR A 40 -6.62 -10.32 -7.90
N PHE A 41 -6.77 -11.52 -7.35
CA PHE A 41 -7.30 -12.67 -8.09
C PHE A 41 -8.76 -12.48 -8.50
N ILE A 42 -9.63 -12.06 -7.59
CA ILE A 42 -11.05 -11.87 -7.91
C ILE A 42 -11.25 -10.76 -8.95
N SER A 43 -10.51 -9.66 -8.87
CA SER A 43 -10.54 -8.59 -9.87
C SER A 43 -10.11 -9.08 -11.25
N TYR A 44 -9.09 -9.94 -11.29
CA TYR A 44 -8.59 -10.52 -12.54
C TYR A 44 -9.60 -11.49 -13.17
N CYS A 45 -10.29 -12.29 -12.35
CA CYS A 45 -11.36 -13.17 -12.83
C CYS A 45 -12.53 -12.34 -13.39
N ILE A 46 -12.98 -11.31 -12.67
CA ILE A 46 -14.09 -10.43 -13.11
C ILE A 46 -13.76 -9.77 -14.47
N ASP A 47 -12.54 -9.26 -14.65
CA ASP A 47 -12.11 -8.65 -15.93
C ASP A 47 -12.21 -9.62 -17.11
N ARG A 48 -12.01 -10.93 -16.86
CA ARG A 48 -12.07 -11.97 -17.89
C ARG A 48 -13.48 -12.51 -18.12
N GLU A 49 -14.31 -12.52 -17.09
CA GLU A 49 -15.70 -13.00 -17.16
C GLU A 49 -16.62 -12.02 -17.88
N TYR A 50 -16.37 -10.71 -17.76
CA TYR A 50 -17.24 -9.66 -18.30
C TYR A 50 -16.60 -8.92 -19.47
N LYS A 51 -17.20 -9.03 -20.67
CA LYS A 51 -16.67 -8.37 -21.89
C LYS A 51 -16.80 -6.84 -21.89
N ASN A 52 -17.83 -6.32 -21.20
CA ASN A 52 -18.15 -4.89 -21.20
C ASN A 52 -17.62 -4.19 -19.94
N ILE A 53 -17.03 -4.92 -18.98
CA ILE A 53 -16.52 -4.35 -17.73
C ILE A 53 -15.01 -4.51 -17.72
N ASN A 54 -14.31 -3.38 -17.72
CA ASN A 54 -12.86 -3.37 -17.56
C ASN A 54 -12.51 -3.22 -16.08
N VAL A 55 -11.69 -4.12 -15.56
CA VAL A 55 -11.19 -4.02 -14.17
C VAL A 55 -9.70 -3.71 -14.21
N GLN A 56 -9.33 -2.58 -13.61
CA GLN A 56 -7.94 -2.20 -13.40
C GLN A 56 -7.53 -2.53 -11.97
N ILE A 57 -6.43 -3.24 -11.83
CA ILE A 57 -5.82 -3.57 -10.55
C ILE A 57 -4.67 -2.58 -10.30
N LEU A 58 -4.84 -1.78 -9.25
CA LEU A 58 -3.85 -0.82 -8.78
C LEU A 58 -3.07 -1.42 -7.60
N ILE A 59 -1.76 -1.60 -7.74
CA ILE A 59 -0.88 -2.22 -6.74
C ILE A 59 0.12 -1.18 -6.23
N PRO A 60 -0.32 -0.24 -5.38
CA PRO A 60 0.60 0.74 -4.82
C PRO A 60 1.58 0.06 -3.88
N ALA A 61 2.80 0.61 -3.84
CA ALA A 61 3.78 0.30 -2.81
C ALA A 61 3.64 1.30 -1.66
N VAL A 62 4.73 1.62 -0.96
CA VAL A 62 4.66 2.44 0.25
C VAL A 62 4.25 3.89 -0.08
N VAL A 63 3.19 4.38 0.57
CA VAL A 63 2.65 5.75 0.41
C VAL A 63 2.71 6.46 1.76
N ALA A 64 3.10 7.73 1.78
CA ALA A 64 3.10 8.57 2.98
C ALA A 64 1.66 8.86 3.44
N THR A 65 1.07 7.94 4.20
CA THR A 65 -0.29 8.06 4.73
C THR A 65 -0.34 7.76 6.23
N SER A 66 -1.51 8.00 6.82
CA SER A 66 -1.81 7.62 8.20
C SER A 66 -1.68 6.13 8.45
N MET A 67 -2.00 5.29 7.45
CA MET A 67 -1.84 3.83 7.50
C MET A 67 -0.39 3.39 7.74
N THR A 68 0.57 4.21 7.33
CA THR A 68 2.02 3.93 7.42
C THR A 68 2.72 4.75 8.51
N TYR A 69 1.95 5.42 9.38
CA TYR A 69 2.45 6.35 10.41
C TYR A 69 3.41 7.41 9.84
N TYR A 70 3.11 7.90 8.63
CA TYR A 70 3.92 8.89 7.92
C TYR A 70 3.28 10.30 7.94
N ASN A 71 2.64 10.65 9.05
CA ASN A 71 1.82 11.86 9.16
C ASN A 71 2.57 13.13 9.60
N SER A 72 3.77 13.03 10.17
CA SER A 72 4.49 14.22 10.66
C SER A 72 5.63 14.65 9.73
N LYS A 73 5.79 15.97 9.57
CA LYS A 73 6.92 16.59 8.87
C LYS A 73 8.27 16.19 9.50
N GLU A 74 8.28 15.86 10.79
CA GLU A 74 9.46 15.39 11.53
C GLU A 74 9.82 13.94 11.15
N THR A 75 8.84 13.05 10.92
CA THR A 75 9.12 11.68 10.44
C THR A 75 9.58 11.64 8.98
N MET A 76 9.48 12.75 8.24
CA MET A 76 9.96 12.92 6.86
C MET A 76 11.36 13.54 6.78
N SER A 77 11.79 14.28 7.81
CA SER A 77 13.13 14.88 7.90
C SER A 77 14.17 13.94 8.53
N ALA A 78 13.74 13.05 9.44
CA ALA A 78 14.60 12.02 10.05
C ALA A 78 14.92 10.83 9.12
N ARG A 79 14.54 10.90 7.84
CA ARG A 79 14.70 9.81 6.87
C ARG A 79 16.03 9.85 6.16
N GLY A 80 16.61 8.67 5.93
CA GLY A 80 17.69 8.49 4.96
C GLY A 80 17.23 8.84 3.54
N LEU A 81 18.19 9.22 2.67
CA LEU A 81 17.93 9.63 1.29
C LEU A 81 17.08 8.63 0.50
N PHE A 82 17.26 7.33 0.77
CA PHE A 82 16.53 6.23 0.13
C PHE A 82 15.01 6.29 0.41
N GLU A 83 14.58 6.41 1.66
CA GLU A 83 13.16 6.41 2.02
C GLU A 83 12.40 7.65 1.51
N ARG A 84 13.10 8.78 1.32
CA ARG A 84 12.51 9.98 0.72
C ARG A 84 12.22 9.82 -0.78
N ILE A 85 13.04 9.06 -1.49
CA ILE A 85 12.86 8.81 -2.93
C ILE A 85 11.74 7.80 -3.17
N PHE A 86 11.63 6.82 -2.26
CA PHE A 86 10.77 5.66 -2.42
C PHE A 86 9.37 5.81 -1.81
N VAL A 87 9.14 6.79 -0.94
CA VAL A 87 7.82 7.06 -0.36
C VAL A 87 7.13 8.21 -1.09
N ILE A 88 5.98 7.91 -1.70
CA ILE A 88 5.22 8.85 -2.53
C ILE A 88 4.11 9.50 -1.69
N SER A 89 3.82 10.78 -1.96
CA SER A 89 2.65 11.47 -1.41
C SER A 89 1.35 10.92 -2.00
N PRO A 90 0.28 10.73 -1.21
CA PRO A 90 -1.00 10.19 -1.69
C PRO A 90 -1.61 11.04 -2.80
N ALA A 91 -1.46 12.37 -2.74
CA ALA A 91 -1.95 13.27 -3.79
C ALA A 91 -1.21 13.08 -5.11
N LYS A 92 0.09 12.78 -5.06
CA LYS A 92 0.89 12.48 -6.26
C LYS A 92 0.50 11.12 -6.83
N LEU A 93 0.39 10.09 -5.99
CA LEU A 93 -0.07 8.77 -6.42
C LEU A 93 -1.45 8.82 -7.07
N ALA A 94 -2.42 9.52 -6.46
CA ALA A 94 -3.77 9.63 -7.03
C ALA A 94 -3.74 10.31 -8.41
N ARG A 95 -2.95 11.37 -8.56
CA ARG A 95 -2.81 12.10 -9.85
C ARG A 95 -2.21 11.22 -10.94
N GLU A 96 -1.20 10.42 -10.61
CA GLU A 96 -0.56 9.51 -11.56
C GLU A 96 -1.46 8.30 -11.86
N ALA A 97 -2.08 7.71 -10.84
CA ALA A 97 -2.99 6.57 -10.99
C ALA A 97 -4.19 6.91 -11.89
N ILE A 98 -4.79 8.09 -11.75
CA ILE A 98 -5.91 8.52 -12.62
C ILE A 98 -5.49 8.55 -14.09
N ARG A 99 -4.25 8.94 -14.40
CA ARG A 99 -3.75 8.96 -15.78
C ARG A 99 -3.57 7.57 -16.38
N THR A 100 -3.51 6.53 -15.55
CA THR A 100 -3.37 5.14 -16.00
C THR A 100 -4.70 4.45 -16.26
N ILE A 101 -5.83 5.04 -15.83
CA ILE A 101 -7.16 4.45 -15.97
C ILE A 101 -7.47 4.24 -17.46
N GLY A 102 -7.83 3.02 -17.82
CA GLY A 102 -8.16 2.63 -19.20
C GLY A 102 -6.96 2.34 -20.11
N LEU A 103 -5.73 2.62 -19.67
CA LEU A 103 -4.51 2.32 -20.45
C LEU A 103 -3.94 0.92 -20.16
N THR A 104 -4.02 0.49 -18.91
CA THR A 104 -3.49 -0.80 -18.45
C THR A 104 -4.43 -1.44 -17.45
N LYS A 105 -4.49 -2.77 -17.46
CA LYS A 105 -5.30 -3.56 -16.51
C LYS A 105 -4.57 -3.78 -15.20
N PHE A 106 -3.26 -3.62 -15.17
CA PHE A 106 -2.43 -3.86 -13.99
C PHE A 106 -1.33 -2.81 -13.91
N THR A 107 -1.28 -2.07 -12.80
CA THR A 107 -0.31 -0.99 -12.61
C THR A 107 -0.11 -0.67 -11.15
N THR A 108 1.03 -0.09 -10.81
CA THR A 108 1.26 0.51 -9.51
C THR A 108 0.69 1.92 -9.36
N GLY A 109 0.35 2.54 -10.50
CA GLY A 109 -0.11 3.93 -10.59
C GLY A 109 0.99 4.97 -10.43
N SER A 110 2.26 4.57 -10.25
CA SER A 110 3.39 5.50 -10.22
C SER A 110 4.67 4.85 -10.70
N PHE A 111 5.46 5.58 -11.50
CA PHE A 111 6.73 5.08 -12.01
C PHE A 111 7.72 4.67 -10.90
N VAL A 112 7.73 5.39 -9.77
CA VAL A 112 8.61 5.07 -8.64
C VAL A 112 8.22 3.75 -7.97
N HIS A 113 6.92 3.46 -7.89
CA HIS A 113 6.43 2.19 -7.36
C HIS A 113 6.67 1.03 -8.34
N GLU A 114 6.60 1.29 -9.65
CA GLU A 114 7.00 0.30 -10.67
C GLU A 114 8.47 -0.10 -10.51
N MET A 115 9.35 0.88 -10.27
CA MET A 115 10.77 0.64 -9.97
C MET A 115 10.97 -0.19 -8.69
N GLN A 116 10.16 0.03 -7.64
CA GLN A 116 10.21 -0.79 -6.43
C GLN A 116 9.77 -2.24 -6.70
N LEU A 117 8.80 -2.41 -7.59
CA LEU A 117 8.35 -3.73 -7.99
C LEU A 117 9.38 -4.51 -8.80
N LEU A 118 10.44 -3.87 -9.30
CA LEU A 118 11.54 -4.60 -9.92
C LEU A 118 12.23 -5.57 -8.96
N VAL A 119 12.20 -5.27 -7.64
CA VAL A 119 12.69 -6.19 -6.60
C VAL A 119 11.95 -7.54 -6.66
N GLN A 120 10.71 -7.56 -7.17
CA GLN A 120 9.90 -8.75 -7.34
C GLN A 120 10.39 -9.70 -8.46
N TYR A 121 11.36 -9.28 -9.28
CA TYR A 121 12.02 -10.14 -10.27
C TYR A 121 13.31 -10.80 -9.75
N LEU A 122 13.78 -10.45 -8.55
CA LEU A 122 14.95 -11.09 -7.95
C LEU A 122 14.66 -12.56 -7.55
N PRO A 123 15.70 -13.40 -7.32
CA PRO A 123 15.49 -14.75 -6.79
C PRO A 123 14.75 -14.73 -5.45
N VAL A 124 13.90 -15.74 -5.21
CA VAL A 124 13.00 -15.82 -4.04
C VAL A 124 13.75 -15.63 -2.71
N LEU A 125 14.93 -16.25 -2.56
CA LEU A 125 15.75 -16.11 -1.35
C LEU A 125 16.13 -14.67 -1.05
N LEU A 126 16.49 -13.90 -2.08
CA LEU A 126 16.88 -12.50 -1.94
C LEU A 126 15.66 -11.63 -1.63
N GLN A 127 14.50 -11.97 -2.19
CA GLN A 127 13.24 -11.28 -1.89
C GLN A 127 12.82 -11.46 -0.44
N GLU A 128 12.84 -12.70 0.05
CA GLU A 128 12.50 -13.02 1.44
C GLU A 128 13.45 -12.28 2.39
N PHE A 129 14.76 -12.31 2.11
CA PHE A 129 15.74 -11.57 2.89
C PHE A 129 15.48 -10.05 2.91
N ILE A 130 15.21 -9.44 1.75
CA ILE A 130 14.90 -8.01 1.64
C ILE A 130 13.60 -7.66 2.39
N LEU A 131 12.53 -8.45 2.19
CA LEU A 131 11.24 -8.26 2.84
C LEU A 131 11.33 -8.38 4.37
N GLU A 132 12.12 -9.33 4.86
CA GLU A 132 12.40 -9.50 6.28
C GLU A 132 13.12 -8.28 6.86
N LEU A 133 14.18 -7.81 6.20
CA LEU A 133 14.90 -6.61 6.63
C LEU A 133 14.01 -5.37 6.69
N ILE A 134 13.15 -5.19 5.68
CA ILE A 134 12.21 -4.06 5.64
C ILE A 134 11.18 -4.18 6.77
N THR A 135 10.58 -5.35 6.92
CA THR A 135 9.51 -5.59 7.91
C THR A 135 10.05 -5.42 9.33
N ASP A 136 11.20 -6.02 9.65
CA ASP A 136 11.81 -5.88 10.98
C ASP A 136 12.28 -4.45 11.27
N ARG A 137 12.72 -3.71 10.24
CA ARG A 137 13.03 -2.27 10.39
C ARG A 137 11.78 -1.46 10.69
N GLU A 138 10.69 -1.70 9.96
CA GLU A 138 9.42 -1.03 10.19
C GLU A 138 8.82 -1.38 11.55
N ASP A 139 8.89 -2.64 11.99
CA ASP A 139 8.38 -3.03 13.30
C ASP A 139 9.12 -2.35 14.44
N ARG A 140 10.46 -2.30 14.37
CA ARG A 140 11.25 -1.55 15.35
C ARG A 140 10.88 -0.06 15.36
N ARG A 141 10.54 0.51 14.20
CA ARG A 141 10.10 1.90 14.09
C ARG A 141 8.72 2.10 14.74
N VAL A 142 7.76 1.23 14.44
CA VAL A 142 6.40 1.30 14.98
C VAL A 142 6.39 1.09 16.49
N LEU A 143 7.18 0.13 17.00
CA LEU A 143 7.29 -0.09 18.45
C LEU A 143 7.80 1.14 19.19
N LYS A 144 8.84 1.81 18.68
CA LYS A 144 9.33 3.08 19.25
C LYS A 144 8.26 4.17 19.26
N LEU A 145 7.51 4.31 18.16
CA LEU A 145 6.42 5.29 18.09
C LEU A 145 5.30 5.00 19.10
N LEU A 146 4.98 3.72 19.33
CA LEU A 146 3.99 3.31 20.32
C LEU A 146 4.48 3.51 21.76
N GLU A 147 5.78 3.32 22.01
CA GLU A 147 6.42 3.64 23.28
C GLU A 147 6.35 5.16 23.54
N ASP A 148 6.74 5.98 22.56
CA ASP A 148 6.67 7.44 22.64
C ASP A 148 5.22 7.94 22.85
N GLU A 149 4.22 7.33 22.19
CA GLU A 149 2.80 7.66 22.42
C GLU A 149 2.32 7.31 23.82
N LYS A 150 2.74 6.15 24.35
CA LYS A 150 2.41 5.73 25.72
C LYS A 150 3.02 6.67 26.76
N GLU A 151 4.28 7.10 26.57
CA GLU A 151 4.93 8.07 27.44
C GLU A 151 4.21 9.43 27.42
N ARG A 152 3.90 9.95 26.23
CA ARG A 152 3.13 11.21 26.09
C ARG A 152 1.76 11.14 26.78
N HIS A 153 1.06 10.01 26.69
CA HIS A 153 -0.22 9.83 27.38
C HIS A 153 -0.09 9.69 28.90
N LYS A 154 1.00 9.10 29.39
CA LYS A 154 1.29 9.02 30.82
C LYS A 154 1.57 10.42 31.38
N ASP A 155 2.38 11.21 30.68
CA ASP A 155 2.71 12.58 31.07
C ASP A 155 1.49 13.51 31.02
N SER A 156 0.60 13.36 30.02
CA SER A 156 -0.63 14.16 29.96
C SER A 156 -1.58 13.84 31.11
N LYS A 157 -1.69 12.56 31.51
CA LYS A 157 -2.50 12.15 32.67
C LYS A 157 -1.92 12.66 33.99
N ILE A 158 -0.59 12.62 34.15
CA ILE A 158 0.07 13.18 35.35
C ILE A 158 -0.19 14.68 35.44
N ARG A 159 -0.08 15.42 34.33
CA ARG A 159 -0.35 16.86 34.28
C ARG A 159 -1.81 17.23 34.56
N SER A 160 -2.77 16.40 34.15
CA SER A 160 -4.20 16.65 34.42
C SER A 160 -4.64 16.32 35.85
N VAL A 161 -3.87 15.51 36.59
CA VAL A 161 -4.15 15.18 38.00
C VAL A 161 -3.44 16.15 38.95
N ALA A 162 -2.38 16.82 38.48
CA ALA A 162 -1.63 17.82 39.24
C ALA A 162 -2.20 19.26 39.12
N ALA A 163 -3.28 19.45 38.38
CA ALA A 163 -4.02 20.71 38.21
C ALA A 163 -5.41 20.60 38.84
#